data_AF-A0A561PW29-F1
#
_entry.id   AF-A0A561PW29-F1
#
_cell.length_a   1.000
_cell.length_b   1.000
_cell.length_c   1.000
_cell.angle_alpha   90.00
_cell.angle_beta   90.00
_cell.angle_gamma   90.00
#
_symmetry.space_group_name_H-M   'P 1'
#
loop_
_entity.id
_entity.type
_entity.pdbx_description
1 polymer ?
#
loop_
_entity_poly.entity_id
_entity_poly.type
_entity_poly.pdbx_seq_one_letter_code
_entity_poly.pdbx_strand_id
1 'polypeptide(L)'
;MIDEAFISFREIVDKLLDIPGDFTDEENGVHSYIYEIEIGTPVELDISVDENGKVTIGSIPPMYRVDTSFLPSYHSVTIKAEKYTAPEHGE
;
A
#
# COMPACT_ATOMS: atom_id res chain seq x y z
N MET A 1 -3.33 -22.00 0.09
CA MET A 1 -2.66 -21.49 1.30
C MET A 1 -1.59 -20.54 0.81
N ILE A 2 -1.50 -19.36 1.40
CA ILE A 2 -0.48 -18.36 1.03
C ILE A 2 0.87 -18.80 1.61
N ASP A 3 1.96 -18.53 0.89
CA ASP A 3 3.32 -18.74 1.38
C ASP A 3 3.57 -17.96 2.70
N GLU A 4 4.20 -18.59 3.69
CA GLU A 4 4.41 -18.01 5.02
C GLU A 4 5.28 -16.74 5.02
N ALA A 5 6.09 -16.53 3.98
CA ALA A 5 6.85 -15.31 3.82
C ALA A 5 5.96 -14.10 3.50
N PHE A 6 4.77 -14.31 2.91
CA PHE A 6 3.90 -13.25 2.43
C PHE A 6 2.98 -12.75 3.53
N ILE A 7 2.77 -11.42 3.57
CA ILE A 7 1.74 -10.80 4.41
C ILE A 7 0.46 -10.62 3.60
N SER A 8 -0.66 -10.37 4.27
CA SER A 8 -1.90 -10.07 3.55
C SER A 8 -1.76 -8.79 2.72
N PHE A 9 -2.43 -8.71 1.57
CA PHE A 9 -2.40 -7.49 0.75
C PHE A 9 -2.87 -6.25 1.53
N ARG A 10 -3.87 -6.41 2.40
CA ARG A 10 -4.32 -5.36 3.31
C ARG A 10 -3.17 -4.81 4.17
N GLU A 11 -2.37 -5.70 4.74
CA GLU A 11 -1.28 -5.30 5.63
C GLU A 11 -0.19 -4.52 4.88
N ILE A 12 0.09 -4.85 3.61
CA ILE A 12 1.03 -4.06 2.80
C ILE A 12 0.48 -2.66 2.53
N VAL A 13 -0.82 -2.53 2.26
CA VAL A 13 -1.48 -1.22 2.04
C VAL A 13 -1.39 -0.38 3.31
N ASP A 14 -1.70 -0.97 4.46
CA ASP A 14 -1.61 -0.29 5.76
C ASP A 14 -0.18 0.22 6.04
N LYS A 15 0.85 -0.61 5.75
CA LYS A 15 2.26 -0.21 5.90
C LYS A 15 2.69 0.87 4.92
N LEU A 16 2.22 0.83 3.67
CA LEU A 16 2.58 1.82 2.64
C LEU A 16 1.94 3.18 2.92
N LEU A 17 0.78 3.19 3.56
CA LEU A 17 0.03 4.41 3.90
C LEU A 17 0.29 4.91 5.34
N ASP A 18 1.20 4.28 6.08
CA ASP A 18 1.64 4.74 7.41
C ASP A 18 2.59 5.96 7.30
N ILE A 19 2.06 7.02 6.69
CA ILE A 19 2.73 8.29 6.45
C ILE A 19 1.99 9.35 7.28
N PRO A 20 2.67 10.12 8.16
CA PRO A 20 2.06 11.22 8.89
C PRO A 20 1.46 12.23 7.90
N GLY A 21 0.14 12.38 7.92
CA GLY A 21 -0.61 13.21 6.97
C GLY A 21 -0.83 14.65 7.40
N ASP A 22 -0.70 14.96 8.69
CA ASP A 22 -0.90 16.31 9.26
C ASP A 22 0.34 16.74 10.06
N PHE A 23 0.75 17.99 9.88
CA PHE A 23 1.92 18.60 10.51
C PHE A 23 1.53 19.96 11.09
N THR A 24 1.80 20.16 12.38
CA THR A 24 1.50 21.41 13.09
C THR A 24 2.78 22.00 13.67
N ASP A 25 3.03 23.27 13.35
CA ASP A 25 4.01 24.13 14.02
C ASP A 25 3.25 25.18 14.82
N GLU A 26 3.11 24.95 16.12
CA GLU A 26 2.38 25.84 17.02
C GLU A 26 3.09 27.17 17.26
N GLU A 27 4.43 27.19 17.18
CA GLU A 27 5.22 28.41 17.43
C GLU A 27 5.02 29.44 16.33
N ASN A 28 4.92 28.99 15.08
CA ASN A 28 4.70 29.84 13.91
C ASN A 28 3.24 29.87 13.42
N GLY A 29 2.33 29.12 14.06
CA GLY A 29 0.92 29.05 13.70
C GLY A 29 0.67 28.40 12.33
N VAL A 30 1.52 27.47 11.91
CA VAL A 30 1.44 26.81 10.60
C VAL A 30 0.83 25.42 10.75
N HIS A 31 -0.19 25.12 9.94
CA HIS A 31 -0.78 23.79 9.81
C HIS A 31 -0.69 23.33 8.36
N SER A 32 -0.04 22.20 8.12
CA SER A 32 0.15 21.60 6.79
C SER A 32 -0.39 20.19 6.78
N TYR A 33 -0.90 19.77 5.63
CA TYR A 33 -1.43 18.41 5.48
C TYR A 33 -1.27 17.88 4.07
N ILE A 34 -1.24 16.57 3.95
CA ILE A 34 -1.17 15.85 2.68
C ILE A 34 -2.61 15.60 2.20
N TYR A 35 -2.93 16.11 1.00
CA TYR A 35 -4.22 15.91 0.37
C TYR A 35 -4.31 14.56 -0.36
N GLU A 36 -3.20 14.15 -0.97
CA GLU A 36 -3.14 12.99 -1.84
C GLU A 36 -1.76 12.35 -1.75
N ILE A 37 -1.75 11.02 -1.76
CA ILE A 37 -0.56 10.18 -1.85
C ILE A 37 -0.76 9.22 -3.01
N GLU A 38 0.20 9.19 -3.93
CA GLU A 38 0.29 8.18 -5.00
C GLU A 38 1.61 7.42 -4.84
N ILE A 39 1.53 6.11 -4.62
CA ILE A 39 2.68 5.23 -4.46
C ILE A 39 2.64 4.17 -5.55
N GLY A 40 3.58 4.26 -6.50
CA GLY A 40 3.89 3.18 -7.43
C GLY A 40 5.03 2.34 -6.88
N THR A 41 4.78 1.06 -6.61
CA THR A 41 5.82 0.14 -6.13
C THR A 41 5.74 -1.22 -6.81
N PRO A 42 6.90 -1.84 -7.15
CA PRO A 42 6.93 -3.25 -7.48
C PRO A 42 6.50 -4.08 -6.25
N VAL A 43 5.81 -5.19 -6.50
CA VAL A 43 5.38 -6.17 -5.48
C VAL A 43 5.41 -7.58 -6.06
N GLU A 44 5.58 -8.55 -5.17
CA GLU A 44 5.31 -9.95 -5.46
C GLU A 44 3.91 -10.29 -4.91
N LEU A 45 3.14 -11.07 -5.66
CA LEU A 45 1.78 -11.46 -5.31
C LEU A 45 1.67 -12.97 -5.27
N ASP A 46 1.03 -13.48 -4.22
CA ASP A 46 0.61 -14.88 -4.12
C ASP A 46 -0.91 -14.92 -4.02
N ILE A 47 -1.55 -15.67 -4.92
CA ILE A 47 -3.01 -15.74 -5.03
C ILE A 47 -3.43 -17.16 -4.77
N SER A 48 -4.24 -17.36 -3.73
CA SER A 48 -4.83 -18.66 -3.42
C SER A 48 -6.35 -18.58 -3.38
N VAL A 49 -6.99 -19.66 -3.84
CA VAL A 49 -8.45 -19.81 -3.84
C VAL A 49 -8.80 -21.05 -3.02
N ASP A 50 -9.75 -20.93 -2.09
CA ASP A 50 -10.21 -22.05 -1.28
C ASP A 50 -11.35 -22.84 -1.93
N GLU A 51 -11.78 -23.93 -1.28
CA GLU A 51 -12.85 -24.82 -1.73
C GLU A 51 -14.23 -24.15 -1.86
N ASN A 52 -14.43 -23.01 -1.21
CA ASN A 52 -15.65 -22.20 -1.29
C ASN A 52 -15.53 -21.05 -2.31
N GLY A 53 -14.41 -20.98 -3.04
CA GLY A 53 -14.13 -19.94 -4.02
C GLY A 53 -13.65 -18.62 -3.41
N LYS A 54 -13.33 -18.56 -2.11
CA LYS A 54 -12.77 -17.36 -1.49
C LYS A 54 -11.35 -17.15 -1.98
N VAL A 55 -11.08 -15.95 -2.50
CA VAL A 55 -9.75 -15.53 -2.93
C VAL A 55 -9.01 -14.88 -1.76
N THR A 56 -7.77 -15.29 -1.54
CA THR A 56 -6.85 -14.64 -0.60
C THR A 56 -5.61 -14.20 -1.36
N ILE A 57 -5.22 -12.94 -1.18
CA ILE A 57 -4.08 -12.31 -1.83
C ILE A 57 -3.01 -12.02 -0.77
N GLY A 58 -1.88 -12.68 -0.90
CA GLY A 58 -0.65 -12.38 -0.20
C GLY A 58 0.21 -11.43 -1.03
N SER A 59 0.97 -10.59 -0.36
CA SER A 59 1.92 -9.70 -1.01
C SER A 59 3.15 -9.46 -0.15
N ILE A 60 4.26 -9.14 -0.82
CA ILE A 60 5.51 -8.73 -0.17
C ILE A 60 6.25 -7.73 -1.05
N PRO A 61 7.07 -6.83 -0.50
CA PRO A 61 8.03 -6.07 -1.31
C PRO A 61 8.97 -7.05 -2.04
N PRO A 62 9.59 -6.63 -3.16
CA PRO A 62 10.53 -7.49 -3.88
C PRO A 62 11.62 -7.99 -2.94
N MET A 63 11.73 -9.31 -2.79
CA MET A 63 12.68 -9.94 -1.87
C MET A 63 14.07 -10.08 -2.48
N TYR A 64 14.16 -10.01 -3.80
CA TYR A 64 15.37 -10.31 -4.54
C TYR A 64 16.06 -9.03 -5.04
N ARG A 65 17.26 -8.77 -4.51
CA ARG A 65 18.27 -7.99 -5.21
C ARG A 65 19.18 -8.96 -5.93
N VAL A 66 18.96 -9.15 -7.22
CA VAL A 66 19.82 -9.98 -8.07
C VAL A 66 20.49 -9.07 -9.07
N ASP A 67 21.83 -9.12 -9.13
CA ASP A 67 22.59 -8.55 -10.23
C ASP A 67 22.39 -9.45 -11.45
N THR A 68 21.40 -9.12 -12.26
CA THR A 68 21.03 -9.85 -13.47
C THR A 68 21.11 -8.93 -14.69
N SER A 69 21.41 -9.51 -15.85
CA SER A 69 21.40 -8.81 -17.14
C SER A 69 19.99 -8.52 -17.67
N PHE A 70 18.95 -8.98 -16.97
CA PHE A 70 17.54 -8.76 -17.31
C PHE A 70 16.73 -8.42 -16.06
N LEU A 71 15.87 -7.38 -16.15
CA LEU A 71 14.99 -6.98 -15.06
C LEU A 71 13.98 -8.12 -14.76
N PRO A 72 13.90 -8.60 -13.50
CA PRO A 72 12.85 -9.52 -13.12
C PRO A 72 11.47 -8.89 -13.36
N SER A 73 10.54 -9.64 -13.94
CA SER A 73 9.16 -9.18 -14.10
C SER A 73 8.46 -9.18 -12.74
N TYR A 74 8.47 -8.04 -12.08
CA TYR A 74 7.63 -7.79 -10.91
C TYR A 74 6.25 -7.33 -11.33
N HIS A 75 5.23 -7.64 -10.53
CA HIS A 75 3.96 -6.95 -10.63
C HIS A 75 4.17 -5.53 -10.11
N SER A 76 3.47 -4.55 -10.70
CA SER A 76 3.48 -3.17 -10.21
C SER A 76 2.09 -2.83 -9.70
N VAL A 77 2.02 -2.28 -8.50
CA VAL A 77 0.78 -1.74 -7.95
C VAL A 77 0.93 -0.24 -7.74
N THR A 78 -0.13 0.49 -8.07
CA THR A 78 -0.26 1.90 -7.72
C THR A 78 -1.34 2.03 -6.67
N ILE A 79 -0.99 2.58 -5.52
CA ILE A 79 -1.92 2.89 -4.44
C ILE A 79 -2.12 4.40 -4.47
N LYS A 80 -3.37 4.82 -4.61
CA LYS A 80 -3.78 6.21 -4.49
C LYS A 80 -4.63 6.36 -3.23
N ALA A 81 -4.22 7.25 -2.33
CA ALA A 81 -4.95 7.60 -1.14
C ALA A 81 -5.24 9.10 -1.13
N GLU A 82 -6.47 9.45 -0.81
CA GLU A 82 -6.94 10.84 -0.74
C GLU A 82 -7.43 11.12 0.68
N LYS A 83 -7.20 12.33 1.17
CA LYS A 83 -7.69 12.77 2.48
C LYS A 83 -9.22 12.72 2.46
N TYR A 84 -9.80 11.88 3.32
CA TYR A 84 -11.24 11.85 3.50
C TYR A 84 -11.71 13.21 4.00
N THR A 85 -12.53 13.87 3.18
CA THR A 85 -13.25 15.08 3.57
C THR A 85 -14.70 14.67 3.75
N ALA A 86 -15.22 14.74 4.98
CA ALA A 86 -16.63 14.46 5.22
C ALA A 86 -17.49 15.44 4.38
N PRO A 87 -18.55 14.98 3.71
CA PRO A 87 -19.44 15.87 2.98
C PRO A 87 -20.06 16.89 3.96
N GLU A 88 -20.13 18.17 3.55
CA GLU A 88 -20.63 19.27 4.40
C GLU A 88 -22.09 19.07 4.84
N HIS A 89 -22.83 18.21 4.15
CA HIS A 89 -24.19 17.79 4.51
C HIS A 89 -24.23 16.27 4.53
N GLY A 90 -24.30 15.69 5.74
CA GLY A 90 -24.58 14.28 5.91
C GLY A 90 -26.01 13.97 5.48
N GLU A 91 -26.15 13.11 4.47
CA GLU A 91 -27.34 12.28 4.27
C GLU A 91 -26.96 10.81 4.50
#